data_AF-M3XZ92-F1
#
_entry.id   AF-M3XZ92-F1
#
_cell.length_a   1.000
_cell.length_b   1.000
_cell.length_c   1.000
_cell.angle_alpha   90.00
_cell.angle_beta   90.00
_cell.angle_gamma   90.00
#
_symmetry.space_group_name_H-M   'P 1'
#
loop_
_entity.id
_entity.type
_entity.pdbx_description
1 polymer ?
#
loop_
_entity_poly.entity_id
_entity_poly.type
_entity_poly.pdbx_seq_one_letter_code
_entity_poly.pdbx_strand_id
1 'polypeptide(L)'
;MAESPGCCSVWARCLHCLYSCHWRKCPKERMQTSKCDCIWFGLLFLTFLLSLGWLYIGLILLNDLHNFNEFLFHHWGHWMDWSLAFLLVISLLVTYASLLLLLALLLRLCGQPLHLHSVHKMLLLLIMLLVAAGLVGLDVQWQQEWRSLRLSLQATAPFLHIGAVAGITLLAWPVADTFYRIHRRGPKTLLLFLFFGVSLAVYLAPLCISSPCIMEPRDLPPKPGLVGHRGAPMLAPENTLMSLRKTAECGAAVFETDVMVSSDGIPFLMHDEHLSRTTDVASVFPARTSSHSSDFSCAELKKLNAGTWFLERQPFWGAKRLSGPDRKEAENQTVPTLEELLKEAAVLNLSIMFDLRRPPRNHTYHDTFVNQTLETVLSARVPQAMVLWLPDEDRANVQQRAPRMRQIYGQQGSNRTERPQFLNLPYQDLPLLDIKALHQDNVSVNLFVVNKPWLFSLLWCAGVDSVTTNDCQLLQQMRYPVWIIPPQTYLMMWVITNCVSTLLLLWTFLLQGRCKKEREKTGLETAVLLTRINNFIME
;
A
#
# COMPACT_ATOMS: atom_id res chain seq x y z
N MET A 1 23.69 34.19 45.87
CA MET A 1 22.75 35.03 45.09
C MET A 1 23.36 35.33 43.73
N ALA A 2 22.53 35.29 42.67
CA ALA A 2 22.78 35.70 41.28
C ALA A 2 23.90 34.98 40.50
N GLU A 3 23.62 33.75 40.04
CA GLU A 3 24.30 33.21 38.84
C GLU A 3 23.57 33.69 37.58
N SER A 4 24.37 34.01 36.54
CA SER A 4 23.94 34.59 35.27
C SER A 4 22.77 33.83 34.62
N PRO A 5 21.87 34.51 33.89
CA PRO A 5 20.75 33.89 33.20
C PRO A 5 21.28 33.04 32.04
N GLY A 6 21.60 31.77 32.33
CA GLY A 6 21.87 30.78 31.31
C GLY A 6 20.70 30.76 30.33
N CYS A 7 21.02 30.79 29.05
CA CYS A 7 20.16 30.87 27.88
C CYS A 7 19.16 29.68 27.74
N CYS A 8 18.41 29.32 28.78
CA CYS A 8 17.17 28.54 28.64
C CYS A 8 16.08 29.51 28.19
N SER A 9 16.15 29.82 26.91
CA SER A 9 15.37 30.82 26.19
C SER A 9 13.87 30.60 26.30
N VAL A 10 13.09 31.66 26.04
CA VAL A 10 11.62 31.63 25.91
C VAL A 10 11.13 30.42 25.09
N TRP A 11 11.92 29.97 24.11
CA TRP A 11 11.68 28.77 23.31
C TRP A 11 11.59 27.48 24.13
N ALA A 12 12.52 27.22 25.05
CA ALA A 12 12.48 26.03 25.90
C ALA A 12 11.21 26.00 26.78
N ARG A 13 10.73 27.18 27.20
CA ARG A 13 9.47 27.34 27.93
C ARG A 13 8.26 27.04 27.05
N CYS A 14 8.18 27.60 25.85
CA CYS A 14 7.11 27.32 24.90
C CYS A 14 7.03 25.82 24.54
N LEU A 15 8.19 25.18 24.31
CA LEU A 15 8.28 23.75 24.04
C LEU A 15 7.76 22.91 25.22
N HIS A 16 8.14 23.27 26.46
CA HIS A 16 7.67 22.55 27.64
C HIS A 16 6.16 22.73 27.85
N CYS A 17 5.62 23.93 27.61
CA CYS A 17 4.17 24.18 27.67
C CYS A 17 3.39 23.32 26.66
N LEU A 18 3.90 23.15 25.44
CA LEU A 18 3.27 22.31 24.43
C LEU A 18 3.28 20.82 24.82
N TYR A 19 4.36 20.33 25.45
CA TYR A 19 4.50 18.91 25.81
C TYR A 19 3.78 18.53 27.12
N SER A 20 3.75 19.46 28.07
CA SER A 20 3.16 19.27 29.40
C SER A 20 1.77 19.87 29.55
N CYS A 21 1.28 20.61 28.55
CA CYS A 21 0.05 21.41 28.57
C CYS A 21 -0.08 22.39 29.75
N HIS A 22 1.00 22.66 30.49
CA HIS A 22 1.00 23.57 31.64
C HIS A 22 1.41 24.99 31.24
N TRP A 23 0.41 25.83 30.94
CA TRP A 23 0.63 27.23 30.58
C TRP A 23 0.74 28.19 31.80
N ARG A 24 0.41 27.74 33.02
CA ARG A 24 0.18 28.63 34.18
C ARG A 24 1.11 28.49 35.39
N LYS A 25 1.98 27.48 35.51
CA LYS A 25 2.90 27.34 36.66
C LYS A 25 4.29 26.87 36.23
N CYS A 26 5.29 27.75 36.38
CA CYS A 26 6.70 27.37 36.31
C CYS A 26 7.07 26.58 37.58
N PRO A 27 7.70 25.40 37.46
CA PRO A 27 8.46 24.85 38.58
C PRO A 27 9.67 25.74 38.84
N LYS A 28 9.88 26.18 40.08
CA LYS A 28 11.05 26.96 40.50
C LYS A 28 12.31 26.10 40.71
N GLU A 29 12.22 24.78 40.55
CA GLU A 29 13.30 23.83 40.80
C GLU A 29 13.60 22.97 39.57
N ARG A 30 14.86 22.51 39.46
CA ARG A 30 15.30 21.48 38.49
C ARG A 30 14.52 20.18 38.75
N MET A 31 13.32 20.07 38.17
CA MET A 31 12.55 18.83 38.18
C MET A 31 13.34 17.75 37.43
N GLN A 32 13.64 16.65 38.14
CA GLN A 32 14.30 15.49 37.56
C GLN A 32 13.27 14.62 36.83
N THR A 33 13.65 14.10 35.66
CA THR A 33 12.86 13.08 34.95
C THR A 33 12.65 11.86 35.82
N SER A 34 11.39 11.49 36.06
CA SER A 34 11.06 10.29 36.82
C SER A 34 11.24 9.03 35.96
N LYS A 35 11.33 7.86 36.62
CA LYS A 35 11.29 6.56 35.91
C LYS A 35 10.02 6.41 35.06
N CYS A 36 8.90 6.98 35.50
CA CYS A 36 7.63 6.98 34.78
C CYS A 36 7.73 7.80 33.47
N ASP A 37 8.40 8.96 33.50
CA ASP A 37 8.59 9.78 32.30
C ASP A 37 9.43 9.07 31.23
N CYS A 38 10.43 8.28 31.65
CA CYS A 38 11.21 7.45 30.73
C CYS A 38 10.36 6.35 30.06
N ILE A 39 9.43 5.74 30.80
CA ILE A 39 8.51 4.73 30.25
C ILE A 39 7.60 5.37 29.20
N TRP A 40 7.03 6.55 29.49
CA TRP A 40 6.19 7.27 28.54
C TRP A 40 6.93 7.76 27.31
N PHE A 41 8.19 8.17 27.44
CA PHE A 41 9.03 8.49 26.29
C PHE A 41 9.29 7.25 25.41
N GLY A 42 9.57 6.09 26.03
CA GLY A 42 9.70 4.83 25.32
C GLY A 42 8.42 4.42 24.59
N LEU A 43 7.25 4.58 25.24
CA LEU A 43 5.95 4.32 24.64
C LEU A 43 5.65 5.28 23.48
N LEU A 44 5.98 6.57 23.61
CA LEU A 44 5.86 7.55 22.53
C LEU A 44 6.69 7.14 21.32
N PHE A 45 7.95 6.75 21.53
CA PHE A 45 8.81 6.26 20.45
C PHE A 45 8.24 5.00 19.78
N LEU A 46 7.76 4.04 20.56
CA LEU A 46 7.10 2.84 20.04
C LEU A 46 5.83 3.18 19.24
N THR A 47 5.01 4.11 19.74
CA THR A 47 3.79 4.57 19.06
C THR A 47 4.12 5.25 17.74
N PHE A 48 5.18 6.05 17.69
CA PHE A 48 5.68 6.64 16.44
C PHE A 48 6.10 5.55 15.45
N LEU A 49 6.90 4.56 15.86
CA LEU A 49 7.33 3.47 14.97
C LEU A 49 6.17 2.64 14.45
N LEU A 50 5.22 2.28 15.31
CA LEU A 50 4.04 1.50 14.92
C LEU A 50 3.12 2.28 13.98
N SER A 51 2.89 3.56 14.25
CA SER A 51 2.10 4.40 13.35
C SER A 51 2.80 4.63 12.00
N LEU A 52 4.13 4.80 11.98
CA LEU A 52 4.90 4.88 10.74
C LEU A 52 4.82 3.58 9.93
N GLY A 53 4.94 2.43 10.59
CA GLY A 53 4.73 1.12 9.95
C GLY A 53 3.31 0.95 9.41
N TRP A 54 2.31 1.44 10.15
CA TRP A 54 0.91 1.42 9.71
C TRP A 54 0.66 2.33 8.50
N LEU A 55 1.26 3.51 8.46
CA LEU A 55 1.25 4.38 7.27
C LEU A 55 1.91 3.71 6.08
N TYR A 56 3.06 3.05 6.28
CA TYR A 56 3.71 2.29 5.22
C TYR A 56 2.77 1.21 4.66
N ILE A 57 2.14 0.40 5.51
CA ILE A 57 1.14 -0.60 5.09
C ILE A 57 0.01 0.09 4.30
N GLY A 58 -0.58 1.16 4.81
CA GLY A 58 -1.65 1.90 4.12
C GLY A 58 -1.23 2.41 2.72
N LEU A 59 0.01 2.86 2.57
CA LEU A 59 0.56 3.29 1.27
C LEU A 59 0.76 2.13 0.29
N ILE A 60 1.11 0.93 0.77
CA ILE A 60 1.21 -0.26 -0.07
C ILE A 60 -0.19 -0.72 -0.53
N LEU A 61 -1.15 -0.70 0.38
CA LEU A 61 -2.55 -1.07 0.11
C LEU A 61 -3.25 -0.11 -0.85
N LEU A 62 -2.69 1.06 -1.17
CA LEU A 62 -3.21 1.96 -2.21
C LEU A 62 -3.44 1.28 -3.57
N ASN A 63 -2.78 0.15 -3.84
CA ASN A 63 -3.05 -0.67 -5.01
C ASN A 63 -4.47 -1.28 -5.00
N ASP A 64 -4.93 -1.73 -3.84
CA ASP A 64 -6.14 -2.54 -3.62
C ASP A 64 -7.23 -1.81 -2.82
N LEU A 65 -6.99 -0.56 -2.42
CA LEU A 65 -7.93 0.25 -1.64
C LEU A 65 -9.30 0.46 -2.33
N HIS A 66 -9.38 0.31 -3.65
CA HIS A 66 -10.67 0.29 -4.34
C HIS A 66 -11.54 -0.89 -3.90
N ASN A 67 -10.94 -2.08 -3.74
CA ASN A 67 -11.63 -3.28 -3.23
C ASN A 67 -12.15 -3.05 -1.80
N PHE A 68 -11.41 -2.27 -1.00
CA PHE A 68 -11.86 -1.87 0.34
C PHE A 68 -13.09 -0.95 0.29
N ASN A 69 -13.14 0.00 -0.65
CA ASN A 69 -14.32 0.85 -0.85
C ASN A 69 -15.54 0.02 -1.32
N GLU A 70 -15.35 -0.93 -2.25
CA GLU A 70 -16.41 -1.86 -2.68
C GLU A 70 -16.93 -2.69 -1.50
N PHE A 71 -16.03 -3.25 -0.68
CA PHE A 71 -16.40 -4.01 0.51
C PHE A 71 -17.27 -3.20 1.47
N LEU A 72 -16.88 -1.96 1.77
CA LEU A 72 -17.66 -1.09 2.66
C LEU A 72 -19.01 -0.70 2.05
N PHE A 73 -19.07 -0.52 0.73
CA PHE A 73 -20.33 -0.29 0.04
C PHE A 73 -21.29 -1.47 0.20
N HIS A 74 -20.82 -2.71 0.02
CA HIS A 74 -21.67 -3.89 0.21
C HIS A 74 -22.17 -4.05 1.64
N HIS A 75 -21.41 -3.58 2.64
CA HIS A 75 -21.80 -3.69 4.05
C HIS A 75 -22.73 -2.56 4.52
N TRP A 76 -22.56 -1.33 4.01
CA TRP A 76 -23.28 -0.14 4.49
C TRP A 76 -24.28 0.44 3.49
N GLY A 77 -24.24 0.02 2.22
CA GLY A 77 -25.13 0.50 1.15
C GLY A 77 -24.87 1.92 0.66
N HIS A 78 -23.88 2.62 1.23
CA HIS A 78 -23.53 3.99 0.88
C HIS A 78 -22.13 4.07 0.30
N TRP A 79 -22.00 4.65 -0.89
CA TRP A 79 -20.71 4.83 -1.54
C TRP A 79 -19.99 6.05 -0.98
N MET A 80 -18.78 5.84 -0.50
CA MET A 80 -17.86 6.89 -0.07
C MET A 80 -16.43 6.39 -0.30
N ASP A 81 -15.51 7.31 -0.64
CA ASP A 81 -14.09 6.99 -0.76
C ASP A 81 -13.43 6.91 0.62
N TRP A 82 -13.69 5.80 1.31
CA TRP A 82 -13.15 5.51 2.64
C TRP A 82 -11.63 5.36 2.63
N SER A 83 -11.05 4.99 1.50
CA SER A 83 -9.61 4.86 1.33
C SER A 83 -8.85 6.15 1.63
N LEU A 84 -9.34 7.28 1.12
CA LEU A 84 -8.74 8.60 1.36
C LEU A 84 -8.90 9.02 2.82
N ALA A 85 -10.10 8.86 3.38
CA ALA A 85 -10.37 9.19 4.77
C ALA A 85 -9.44 8.40 5.72
N PHE A 86 -9.26 7.11 5.44
CA PHE A 86 -8.37 6.23 6.17
C PHE A 86 -6.91 6.70 6.10
N LEU A 87 -6.40 7.01 4.90
CA LEU A 87 -5.04 7.54 4.73
C LEU A 87 -4.83 8.88 5.42
N LEU A 88 -5.82 9.78 5.38
CA LEU A 88 -5.77 11.07 6.06
C LEU A 88 -5.70 10.90 7.57
N VAL A 89 -6.53 10.02 8.13
CA VAL A 89 -6.49 9.70 9.57
C VAL A 89 -5.12 9.14 9.95
N ILE A 90 -4.61 8.13 9.24
CA ILE A 90 -3.29 7.56 9.55
C ILE A 90 -2.20 8.63 9.47
N SER A 91 -2.20 9.45 8.42
CA SER A 91 -1.22 10.52 8.22
C SER A 91 -1.27 11.54 9.36
N LEU A 92 -2.47 11.89 9.84
CA LEU A 92 -2.65 12.79 10.98
C LEU A 92 -2.09 12.18 12.27
N LEU A 93 -2.36 10.89 12.53
CA LEU A 93 -1.86 10.18 13.72
C LEU A 93 -0.33 10.09 13.72
N VAL A 94 0.29 9.76 12.59
CA VAL A 94 1.75 9.74 12.44
C VAL A 94 2.35 11.14 12.63
N THR A 95 1.75 12.15 12.02
CA THR A 95 2.22 13.54 12.13
C THR A 95 2.18 14.00 13.59
N TYR A 96 1.09 13.70 14.30
CA TYR A 96 0.95 14.00 15.72
C TYR A 96 2.01 13.29 16.57
N ALA A 97 2.22 11.99 16.39
CA ALA A 97 3.25 11.24 17.12
C ALA A 97 4.67 11.75 16.81
N SER A 98 4.93 12.12 15.54
CA SER A 98 6.21 12.68 15.09
C SER A 98 6.51 14.03 15.74
N LEU A 99 5.53 14.94 15.75
CA LEU A 99 5.66 16.25 16.39
C LEU A 99 5.90 16.12 17.89
N LEU A 100 5.19 15.22 18.56
CA LEU A 100 5.35 14.97 19.99
C LEU A 100 6.72 14.35 20.31
N LEU A 101 7.22 13.44 19.47
CA LEU A 101 8.57 12.87 19.58
C LEU A 101 9.65 13.92 19.34
N LEU A 102 9.50 14.76 18.30
CA LEU A 102 10.41 15.89 18.04
C LEU A 102 10.46 16.83 19.24
N LEU A 103 9.31 17.17 19.81
CA LEU A 103 9.21 18.01 20.99
C LEU A 103 9.93 17.39 22.20
N ALA A 104 9.76 16.09 22.43
CA ALA A 104 10.48 15.37 23.48
C ALA A 104 12.00 15.40 23.25
N LEU A 105 12.46 15.20 22.02
CA LEU A 105 13.89 15.27 21.68
C LEU A 105 14.46 16.68 21.91
N LEU A 106 13.74 17.72 21.50
CA LEU A 106 14.15 19.12 21.72
C LEU A 106 14.20 19.46 23.22
N LEU A 107 13.22 19.02 24.02
CA LEU A 107 13.24 19.22 25.47
C LEU A 107 14.44 18.52 26.12
N ARG A 108 14.75 17.31 25.67
CA ARG A 108 15.91 16.56 26.14
C ARG A 108 17.23 17.26 25.78
N LEU A 109 17.34 17.83 24.58
CA LEU A 109 18.48 18.65 24.16
C LEU A 109 18.64 19.91 25.02
N CYS A 110 17.53 20.54 25.39
CA CYS A 110 17.49 21.69 26.30
C CYS A 110 17.68 21.31 27.78
N GLY A 111 17.86 20.01 28.11
CA GLY A 111 18.02 19.54 29.49
C GLY A 111 16.77 19.70 30.37
N GLN A 112 15.58 19.80 29.75
CA GLN A 112 14.30 19.96 30.43
C GLN A 112 13.66 18.59 30.76
N PRO A 113 12.81 18.50 31.80
CA PRO A 113 12.09 17.27 32.12
C PRO A 113 11.06 16.91 31.05
N LEU A 114 10.84 15.60 30.86
CA LEU A 114 9.90 15.03 29.90
C LEU A 114 8.54 14.72 30.54
N HIS A 115 7.91 15.73 31.14
CA HIS A 115 6.59 15.56 31.73
C HIS A 115 5.49 15.58 30.67
N LEU A 116 5.10 14.38 30.22
CA LEU A 116 4.04 14.21 29.25
C LEU A 116 2.67 14.39 29.90
N HIS A 117 1.85 15.30 29.36
CA HIS A 117 0.50 15.56 29.85
C HIS A 117 -0.44 14.34 29.71
N SER A 118 -1.43 14.21 30.60
CA SER A 118 -2.38 13.09 30.59
C SER A 118 -3.18 12.98 29.29
N VAL A 119 -3.52 14.11 28.64
CA VAL A 119 -4.20 14.10 27.33
C VAL A 119 -3.35 13.41 26.27
N HIS A 120 -2.06 13.73 26.19
CA HIS A 120 -1.17 13.08 25.23
C HIS A 120 -0.99 11.60 25.54
N LYS A 121 -0.93 11.22 26.83
CA LYS A 121 -0.89 9.80 27.25
C LYS A 121 -2.11 9.02 26.74
N MET A 122 -3.31 9.59 26.91
CA MET A 122 -4.55 8.98 26.40
C MET A 122 -4.56 8.87 24.87
N LEU A 123 -4.11 9.93 24.17
CA LEU A 123 -4.03 9.92 22.71
C LEU A 123 -3.02 8.90 22.17
N LEU A 124 -1.88 8.71 22.85
CA LEU A 124 -0.91 7.66 22.47
C LEU A 124 -1.51 6.26 22.62
N LEU A 125 -2.20 5.99 23.73
CA LEU A 125 -2.89 4.71 23.93
C LEU A 125 -3.99 4.49 22.88
N LEU A 126 -4.72 5.55 22.51
CA LEU A 126 -5.73 5.48 21.45
C LEU A 126 -5.09 5.18 20.09
N ILE A 127 -3.97 5.82 19.73
CA ILE A 127 -3.23 5.52 18.48
C ILE A 127 -2.81 4.06 18.46
N MET A 128 -2.23 3.57 19.55
CA MET A 128 -1.80 2.17 19.67
C MET A 128 -2.98 1.20 19.50
N LEU A 129 -4.12 1.50 20.10
CA LEU A 129 -5.34 0.70 19.96
C LEU A 129 -5.85 0.69 18.52
N LEU A 130 -5.89 1.85 17.85
CA LEU A 130 -6.33 1.97 16.47
C LEU A 130 -5.40 1.22 15.50
N VAL A 131 -4.08 1.33 15.69
CA VAL A 131 -3.11 0.56 14.90
C VAL A 131 -3.28 -0.94 15.13
N ALA A 132 -3.43 -1.38 16.39
CA ALA A 132 -3.66 -2.78 16.71
C ALA A 132 -4.96 -3.31 16.09
N ALA A 133 -6.06 -2.56 16.20
CA ALA A 133 -7.33 -2.91 15.56
C ALA A 133 -7.21 -2.99 14.04
N GLY A 134 -6.48 -2.08 13.43
CA GLY A 134 -6.19 -2.09 11.99
C GLY A 134 -5.41 -3.33 11.56
N LEU A 135 -4.35 -3.69 12.30
CA LEU A 135 -3.56 -4.89 12.03
C LEU A 135 -4.37 -6.18 12.18
N VAL A 136 -5.23 -6.27 13.21
CA VAL A 136 -6.15 -7.40 13.39
C VAL A 136 -7.17 -7.46 12.27
N GLY A 137 -7.74 -6.32 11.87
CA GLY A 137 -8.68 -6.25 10.74
C GLY A 137 -8.04 -6.73 9.43
N LEU A 138 -6.79 -6.32 9.17
CA LEU A 138 -6.03 -6.78 8.01
C LEU A 138 -5.81 -8.29 8.06
N ASP A 139 -5.45 -8.85 9.22
CA ASP A 139 -5.20 -10.28 9.38
C ASP A 139 -6.46 -11.14 9.20
N VAL A 140 -7.60 -10.66 9.71
CA VAL A 140 -8.88 -11.41 9.67
C VAL A 140 -9.54 -11.35 8.31
N GLN A 141 -9.56 -10.19 7.66
CA GLN A 141 -10.34 -9.98 6.43
C GLN A 141 -9.50 -9.96 5.15
N TRP A 142 -8.21 -9.62 5.25
CA TRP A 142 -7.33 -9.39 4.10
C TRP A 142 -5.95 -10.02 4.30
N GLN A 143 -5.91 -11.27 4.80
CA GLN A 143 -4.66 -11.97 5.12
C GLN A 143 -3.68 -12.01 3.94
N GLN A 144 -4.19 -12.06 2.70
CA GLN A 144 -3.38 -12.06 1.48
C GLN A 144 -2.49 -10.80 1.34
N GLU A 145 -2.90 -9.67 1.93
CA GLU A 145 -2.17 -8.40 1.81
C GLU A 145 -0.83 -8.40 2.56
N TRP A 146 -0.64 -9.34 3.50
CA TRP A 146 0.68 -9.57 4.08
C TRP A 146 1.71 -10.01 3.02
N ARG A 147 1.28 -10.65 1.93
CA ARG A 147 2.16 -10.97 0.78
C ARG A 147 2.47 -9.72 -0.03
N SER A 148 1.49 -8.83 -0.23
CA SER A 148 1.69 -7.50 -0.84
C SER A 148 2.74 -6.70 -0.08
N LEU A 149 2.72 -6.76 1.26
CA LEU A 149 3.75 -6.15 2.10
C LEU A 149 5.14 -6.74 1.83
N ARG A 150 5.28 -8.07 1.73
CA ARG A 150 6.57 -8.71 1.41
C ARG A 150 7.08 -8.30 0.03
N LEU A 151 6.19 -8.23 -0.97
CA LEU A 151 6.52 -7.75 -2.30
C LEU A 151 6.98 -6.30 -2.30
N SER A 152 6.31 -5.45 -1.52
CA SER A 152 6.72 -4.04 -1.39
C SER A 152 8.13 -3.91 -0.86
N LEU A 153 8.57 -4.77 0.07
CA LEU A 153 9.93 -4.75 0.60
C LEU A 153 10.96 -5.10 -0.48
N GLN A 154 10.64 -5.94 -1.46
CA GLN A 154 11.52 -6.17 -2.61
C GLN A 154 11.73 -4.89 -3.43
N ALA A 155 10.73 -3.99 -3.49
CA ALA A 155 10.87 -2.70 -4.17
C ALA A 155 11.51 -1.61 -3.30
N THR A 156 11.15 -1.56 -2.01
CA THR A 156 11.45 -0.40 -1.15
C THR A 156 12.61 -0.62 -0.17
N ALA A 157 13.01 -1.87 0.11
CA ALA A 157 14.03 -2.16 1.13
C ALA A 157 15.37 -1.44 0.91
N PRO A 158 15.90 -1.27 -0.32
CA PRO A 158 17.09 -0.44 -0.56
C PRO A 158 16.98 0.97 0.04
N PHE A 159 15.80 1.58 -0.06
CA PHE A 159 15.54 2.94 0.42
C PHE A 159 15.21 2.96 1.91
N LEU A 160 14.46 1.97 2.40
CA LEU A 160 14.17 1.80 3.83
C LEU A 160 15.47 1.57 4.62
N HIS A 161 16.45 0.87 4.06
CA HIS A 161 17.78 0.71 4.65
C HIS A 161 18.47 2.07 4.86
N ILE A 162 18.46 2.95 3.84
CA ILE A 162 19.04 4.31 3.96
C ILE A 162 18.34 5.08 5.08
N GLY A 163 17.00 5.02 5.13
CA GLY A 163 16.21 5.64 6.19
C GLY A 163 16.54 5.08 7.58
N ALA A 164 16.71 3.77 7.71
CA ALA A 164 17.07 3.10 8.96
C ALA A 164 18.47 3.50 9.45
N VAL A 165 19.45 3.56 8.54
CA VAL A 165 20.81 4.04 8.84
C VAL A 165 20.78 5.50 9.30
N ALA A 166 20.04 6.36 8.60
CA ALA A 166 19.86 7.75 9.02
C ALA A 166 19.22 7.84 10.41
N GLY A 167 18.17 7.06 10.69
CA GLY A 167 17.51 6.99 11.99
C GLY A 167 18.45 6.59 13.13
N ILE A 168 19.24 5.53 12.95
CA ILE A 168 20.23 5.10 13.95
C ILE A 168 21.31 6.16 14.17
N THR A 169 21.75 6.81 13.09
CA THR A 169 22.73 7.90 13.17
C THR A 169 22.19 9.07 13.99
N LEU A 170 20.92 9.44 13.83
CA LEU A 170 20.27 10.49 14.63
C LEU A 170 20.12 10.06 16.10
N LEU A 171 19.83 8.79 16.37
CA LEU A 171 19.73 8.23 17.72
C LEU A 171 21.09 8.17 18.44
N ALA A 172 22.21 8.28 17.72
CA ALA A 172 23.54 8.28 18.31
C ALA A 172 23.75 9.41 19.32
N TRP A 173 23.20 10.59 19.06
CA TRP A 173 23.34 11.75 19.95
C TRP A 173 22.72 11.52 21.34
N PRO A 174 21.42 11.18 21.48
CA PRO A 174 20.84 10.89 22.78
C PRO A 174 21.45 9.65 23.45
N VAL A 175 21.90 8.65 22.68
CA VAL A 175 22.60 7.48 23.22
C VAL A 175 23.96 7.87 23.80
N ALA A 176 24.76 8.66 23.08
CA ALA A 176 26.04 9.16 23.55
C ALA A 176 25.89 10.04 24.80
N ASP A 177 24.93 10.97 24.84
CA ASP A 177 24.63 11.78 26.04
C ASP A 177 24.30 10.87 27.24
N THR A 178 23.48 9.84 27.03
CA THR A 178 23.13 8.86 28.07
C THR A 178 24.36 8.08 28.55
N PHE A 179 25.18 7.59 27.62
CA PHE A 179 26.40 6.84 27.90
C PHE A 179 27.38 7.63 28.78
N TYR A 180 27.51 8.93 28.53
CA TYR A 180 28.40 9.80 29.31
C TYR A 180 27.82 10.19 30.68
N ARG A 181 26.49 10.14 30.88
CA ARG A 181 25.84 10.39 32.18
C ARG A 181 25.80 9.16 33.09
N ILE A 182 25.72 7.94 32.54
CA ILE A 182 25.68 6.71 33.34
C ILE A 182 27.05 6.45 33.99
N HIS A 183 27.07 6.38 35.32
CA HIS A 183 28.29 6.10 36.10
C HIS A 183 28.52 4.59 36.31
N ARG A 184 27.46 3.78 36.37
CA ARG A 184 27.57 2.32 36.60
C ARG A 184 28.04 1.60 35.34
N ARG A 185 29.04 0.72 35.47
CA ARG A 185 29.64 -0.03 34.35
C ARG A 185 28.63 -0.92 33.62
N GLY A 186 27.83 -1.73 34.33
CA GLY A 186 26.91 -2.70 33.73
C GLY A 186 25.89 -2.09 32.74
N PRO A 187 25.04 -1.14 33.15
CA PRO A 187 24.08 -0.49 32.25
C PRO A 187 24.74 0.26 31.09
N LYS A 188 25.95 0.80 31.31
CA LYS A 188 26.72 1.49 30.29
C LYS A 188 27.21 0.54 29.19
N THR A 189 27.73 -0.63 29.56
CA THR A 189 28.12 -1.68 28.60
C THR A 189 26.91 -2.26 27.88
N LEU A 190 25.79 -2.46 28.57
CA LEU A 190 24.55 -2.95 27.95
C LEU A 190 24.02 -1.96 26.89
N LEU A 191 24.00 -0.66 27.20
CA LEU A 191 23.54 0.38 26.25
C LEU A 191 24.37 0.38 24.97
N LEU A 192 25.70 0.33 25.08
CA LEU A 192 26.58 0.27 23.91
C LEU A 192 26.39 -1.02 23.12
N PHE A 193 26.31 -2.17 23.81
CA PHE A 193 26.13 -3.46 23.16
C PHE A 193 24.83 -3.49 22.34
N LEU A 194 23.72 -3.03 22.92
CA LEU A 194 22.44 -2.95 22.22
C LEU A 194 22.50 -1.98 21.03
N PHE A 195 23.04 -0.78 21.22
CA PHE A 195 23.10 0.23 20.16
C PHE A 195 23.98 -0.22 18.98
N PHE A 196 25.19 -0.71 19.25
CA PHE A 196 26.09 -1.18 18.19
C PHE A 196 25.63 -2.51 17.59
N GLY A 197 24.98 -3.39 18.36
CA GLY A 197 24.36 -4.60 17.84
C GLY A 197 23.25 -4.29 16.83
N VAL A 198 22.35 -3.36 17.17
CA VAL A 198 21.31 -2.88 16.24
C VAL A 198 21.91 -2.16 15.04
N SER A 199 22.95 -1.33 15.25
CA SER A 199 23.65 -0.63 14.15
C SER A 199 24.29 -1.62 13.18
N LEU A 200 24.96 -2.65 13.69
CA LEU A 200 25.56 -3.70 12.87
C LEU A 200 24.51 -4.48 12.08
N ALA A 201 23.40 -4.85 12.72
CA ALA A 201 22.29 -5.53 12.05
C ALA A 201 21.73 -4.69 10.89
N VAL A 202 21.54 -3.38 11.09
CA VAL A 202 21.08 -2.47 10.03
C VAL A 202 22.14 -2.32 8.94
N TYR A 203 23.42 -2.16 9.28
CA TYR A 203 24.50 -2.05 8.30
C TYR A 203 24.68 -3.30 7.43
N LEU A 204 24.35 -4.48 7.97
CA LEU A 204 24.40 -5.75 7.26
C LEU A 204 23.08 -6.12 6.56
N ALA A 205 21.99 -5.38 6.81
CA ALA A 205 20.69 -5.67 6.24
C ALA A 205 20.68 -5.79 4.69
N PRO A 206 21.48 -5.01 3.93
CA PRO A 206 21.57 -5.16 2.47
C PRO A 206 21.96 -6.56 1.98
N LEU A 207 22.65 -7.37 2.79
CA LEU A 207 22.95 -8.77 2.45
C LEU A 207 21.70 -9.65 2.36
N CYS A 208 20.61 -9.26 3.02
CA CYS A 208 19.34 -9.98 3.04
C CYS A 208 18.28 -9.37 2.10
N ILE A 209 18.61 -8.29 1.38
CA ILE A 209 17.68 -7.63 0.47
C ILE A 209 17.79 -8.29 -0.90
N SER A 210 16.70 -8.92 -1.33
CA SER A 210 16.53 -9.42 -2.70
C SER A 210 15.48 -8.58 -3.41
N SER A 211 15.81 -8.11 -4.61
CA SER A 211 14.91 -7.35 -5.47
C SER A 211 15.14 -7.73 -6.93
N PRO A 212 14.09 -8.01 -7.71
CA PRO A 212 14.25 -8.23 -9.15
C PRO A 212 14.74 -6.96 -9.85
N CYS A 213 14.49 -5.76 -9.30
CA CYS A 213 14.92 -4.50 -9.92
C CYS A 213 16.39 -4.12 -9.63
N ILE A 214 17.13 -4.92 -8.85
CA ILE A 214 18.59 -4.78 -8.74
C ILE A 214 19.21 -5.55 -9.92
N MET A 215 19.27 -4.89 -11.08
CA MET A 215 19.75 -5.46 -12.33
C MET A 215 20.35 -4.38 -13.24
N GLU A 216 21.13 -4.79 -14.24
CA GLU A 216 21.58 -3.85 -15.26
C GLU A 216 20.41 -3.48 -16.20
N PRO A 217 20.27 -2.20 -16.61
CA PRO A 217 19.19 -1.77 -17.49
C PRO A 217 19.11 -2.51 -18.83
N ARG A 218 20.23 -3.06 -19.31
CA ARG A 218 20.29 -3.87 -20.53
C ARG A 218 19.66 -5.25 -20.38
N ASP A 219 19.55 -5.76 -19.15
CA ASP A 219 18.98 -7.07 -18.82
C ASP A 219 17.49 -6.96 -18.48
N LEU A 220 16.90 -5.76 -18.59
CA LEU A 220 15.49 -5.51 -18.34
C LEU A 220 14.62 -6.31 -19.32
N PRO A 221 13.68 -7.14 -18.84
CA PRO A 221 12.75 -7.85 -19.71
C PRO A 221 11.85 -6.91 -20.53
N PRO A 222 11.17 -7.42 -21.56
CA PRO A 222 10.15 -6.66 -22.28
C PRO A 222 9.10 -6.07 -21.33
N LYS A 223 8.56 -4.91 -21.68
CA LYS A 223 7.50 -4.27 -20.91
C LYS A 223 6.28 -5.21 -20.85
N PRO A 224 5.71 -5.48 -19.66
CA PRO A 224 4.50 -6.27 -19.55
C PRO A 224 3.35 -5.65 -20.36
N GLY A 225 2.61 -6.49 -21.08
CA GLY A 225 1.38 -6.09 -21.76
C GLY A 225 0.30 -5.64 -20.75
N LEU A 226 -0.64 -4.85 -21.22
CA LEU A 226 -1.75 -4.37 -20.39
C LEU A 226 -3.04 -5.08 -20.76
N VAL A 227 -3.73 -5.52 -19.71
CA VAL A 227 -5.09 -6.06 -19.72
C VAL A 227 -5.97 -5.08 -18.95
N GLY A 228 -7.07 -4.63 -19.56
CA GLY A 228 -7.99 -3.68 -18.93
C GLY A 228 -8.95 -4.37 -17.99
N HIS A 229 -8.84 -4.16 -16.67
CA HIS A 229 -9.69 -4.76 -15.65
C HIS A 229 -11.12 -4.19 -15.72
N ARG A 230 -12.13 -5.00 -15.97
CA ARG A 230 -13.50 -4.52 -16.29
C ARG A 230 -13.50 -3.43 -17.39
N GLY A 231 -12.51 -3.50 -18.27
CA GLY A 231 -12.13 -2.48 -19.25
C GLY A 231 -11.16 -1.40 -18.74
N ALA A 232 -11.57 -0.13 -18.76
CA ALA A 232 -10.76 0.99 -18.31
C ALA A 232 -11.52 1.81 -17.26
N PRO A 233 -11.72 1.28 -16.04
CA PRO A 233 -12.65 1.80 -15.06
C PRO A 233 -12.21 3.14 -14.45
N MET A 234 -10.95 3.56 -14.64
CA MET A 234 -10.50 4.93 -14.34
C MET A 234 -10.81 5.95 -15.45
N LEU A 235 -11.28 5.51 -16.61
CA LEU A 235 -11.57 6.31 -17.80
C LEU A 235 -13.04 6.23 -18.25
N ALA A 236 -13.78 5.22 -17.84
CA ALA A 236 -15.15 4.97 -18.24
C ALA A 236 -15.88 4.11 -17.19
N PRO A 237 -17.22 4.08 -17.17
CA PRO A 237 -17.97 3.18 -16.30
C PRO A 237 -17.59 1.73 -16.59
N GLU A 238 -17.22 0.96 -15.56
CA GLU A 238 -16.76 -0.43 -15.70
C GLU A 238 -17.78 -1.32 -16.43
N ASN A 239 -17.32 -2.37 -17.12
CA ASN A 239 -18.18 -3.36 -17.78
C ASN A 239 -19.18 -2.76 -18.81
N THR A 240 -18.81 -1.65 -19.46
CA THR A 240 -19.59 -1.01 -20.54
C THR A 240 -18.88 -1.03 -21.89
N LEU A 241 -19.60 -0.79 -22.99
CA LEU A 241 -18.99 -0.66 -24.33
C LEU A 241 -18.10 0.59 -24.43
N MET A 242 -18.43 1.67 -23.71
CA MET A 242 -17.51 2.80 -23.55
C MET A 242 -16.19 2.36 -22.89
N SER A 243 -16.26 1.53 -21.83
CA SER A 243 -15.07 0.97 -21.19
C SER A 243 -14.21 0.19 -22.17
N LEU A 244 -14.83 -0.62 -23.03
CA LEU A 244 -14.14 -1.38 -24.08
C LEU A 244 -13.37 -0.46 -25.05
N ARG A 245 -14.01 0.60 -25.54
CA ARG A 245 -13.36 1.60 -26.40
C ARG A 245 -12.19 2.26 -25.69
N LYS A 246 -12.36 2.65 -24.42
CA LYS A 246 -11.29 3.26 -23.62
C LYS A 246 -10.13 2.30 -23.35
N THR A 247 -10.37 0.99 -23.24
CA THR A 247 -9.32 -0.04 -23.17
C THR A 247 -8.45 -0.05 -24.42
N ALA A 248 -9.06 -0.02 -25.61
CA ALA A 248 -8.31 0.10 -26.86
C ALA A 248 -7.53 1.43 -26.94
N GLU A 249 -8.17 2.55 -26.59
CA GLU A 249 -7.54 3.88 -26.60
C GLU A 249 -6.33 3.98 -25.65
N CYS A 250 -6.38 3.32 -24.49
CA CYS A 250 -5.26 3.32 -23.54
C CYS A 250 -4.16 2.30 -23.87
N GLY A 251 -4.27 1.56 -24.98
CA GLY A 251 -3.25 0.65 -25.48
C GLY A 251 -3.22 -0.72 -24.81
N ALA A 252 -4.27 -1.10 -24.07
CA ALA A 252 -4.42 -2.46 -23.56
C ALA A 252 -4.91 -3.40 -24.69
N ALA A 253 -4.36 -4.61 -24.75
CA ALA A 253 -4.63 -5.57 -25.82
C ALA A 253 -5.79 -6.54 -25.50
N VAL A 254 -6.14 -6.62 -24.23
CA VAL A 254 -7.18 -7.52 -23.71
C VAL A 254 -8.13 -6.69 -22.86
N PHE A 255 -9.43 -6.87 -23.07
CA PHE A 255 -10.49 -6.40 -22.19
C PHE A 255 -10.89 -7.54 -21.27
N GLU A 256 -10.64 -7.38 -19.99
CA GLU A 256 -11.07 -8.29 -18.93
C GLU A 256 -12.44 -7.82 -18.39
N THR A 257 -13.33 -8.75 -18.06
CA THR A 257 -14.70 -8.46 -17.60
C THR A 257 -15.31 -9.61 -16.81
N ASP A 258 -16.47 -9.38 -16.21
CA ASP A 258 -17.27 -10.38 -15.53
C ASP A 258 -18.55 -10.67 -16.30
N VAL A 259 -18.85 -11.95 -16.52
CA VAL A 259 -20.06 -12.41 -17.20
C VAL A 259 -21.00 -13.09 -16.23
N MET A 260 -22.28 -12.72 -16.29
CA MET A 260 -23.40 -13.40 -15.64
C MET A 260 -24.41 -13.86 -16.68
N VAL A 261 -25.39 -14.68 -16.29
CA VAL A 261 -26.50 -15.10 -17.15
C VAL A 261 -27.81 -14.56 -16.58
N SER A 262 -28.63 -13.93 -17.45
CA SER A 262 -29.94 -13.37 -17.10
C SER A 262 -31.01 -14.45 -16.91
N SER A 263 -32.19 -14.07 -16.41
CA SER A 263 -33.29 -15.02 -16.15
C SER A 263 -33.88 -15.64 -17.42
N ASP A 264 -33.69 -14.99 -18.57
CA ASP A 264 -34.02 -15.48 -19.91
C ASP A 264 -32.84 -16.15 -20.63
N GLY A 265 -31.69 -16.34 -19.96
CA GLY A 265 -30.59 -17.17 -20.43
C GLY A 265 -29.54 -16.44 -21.28
N ILE A 266 -29.57 -15.11 -21.30
CA ILE A 266 -28.67 -14.28 -22.10
C ILE A 266 -27.48 -13.86 -21.24
N PRO A 267 -26.24 -14.17 -21.65
CA PRO A 267 -25.06 -13.71 -20.94
C PRO A 267 -24.86 -12.19 -21.05
N PHE A 268 -24.56 -11.53 -19.93
CA PHE A 268 -24.39 -10.09 -19.82
C PHE A 268 -23.22 -9.72 -18.91
N LEU A 269 -22.72 -8.49 -19.04
CA LEU A 269 -21.56 -8.01 -18.29
C LEU A 269 -21.98 -7.43 -16.94
N MET A 270 -21.52 -8.01 -15.84
CA MET A 270 -21.75 -7.52 -14.48
C MET A 270 -20.82 -8.20 -13.50
N HIS A 271 -20.16 -7.41 -12.64
CA HIS A 271 -19.31 -7.94 -11.56
C HIS A 271 -20.13 -8.35 -10.33
N ASP A 272 -21.12 -7.53 -9.97
CA ASP A 272 -21.80 -7.66 -8.68
C ASP A 272 -23.02 -8.58 -8.72
N GLU A 273 -23.27 -9.27 -7.62
CA GLU A 273 -24.51 -10.01 -7.38
C GLU A 273 -25.76 -9.11 -7.38
N HIS A 274 -25.59 -7.81 -7.08
CA HIS A 274 -26.67 -6.82 -7.06
C HIS A 274 -26.36 -5.64 -7.96
N LEU A 275 -27.39 -5.10 -8.63
CA LEU A 275 -27.23 -4.05 -9.64
C LEU A 275 -27.04 -2.64 -9.05
N SER A 276 -27.12 -2.46 -7.72
CA SER A 276 -27.23 -1.15 -7.07
C SER A 276 -25.93 -0.33 -7.04
N ARG A 277 -24.76 -0.94 -7.21
CA ARG A 277 -23.48 -0.20 -7.23
C ARG A 277 -23.30 0.55 -8.54
N THR A 278 -23.60 -0.12 -9.65
CA THR A 278 -23.24 0.30 -11.00
C THR A 278 -24.44 0.60 -11.91
N THR A 279 -25.65 0.64 -11.35
CA THR A 279 -26.86 1.00 -12.10
C THR A 279 -27.86 1.84 -11.29
N ASP A 280 -28.89 2.32 -11.97
CA ASP A 280 -30.07 3.01 -11.40
C ASP A 280 -31.24 2.07 -11.05
N VAL A 281 -30.97 0.79 -10.77
CA VAL A 281 -32.00 -0.23 -10.45
C VAL A 281 -32.97 0.21 -9.35
N ALA A 282 -32.52 0.98 -8.36
CA ALA A 282 -33.35 1.46 -7.27
C ALA A 282 -34.45 2.43 -7.75
N SER A 283 -34.20 3.15 -8.85
CA SER A 283 -35.16 4.06 -9.47
C SER A 283 -36.06 3.35 -10.48
N VAL A 284 -35.51 2.43 -11.28
CA VAL A 284 -36.25 1.75 -12.34
C VAL A 284 -37.07 0.56 -11.81
N PHE A 285 -36.53 -0.20 -10.85
CA PHE A 285 -37.14 -1.38 -10.24
C PHE A 285 -37.02 -1.36 -8.70
N PRO A 286 -37.67 -0.39 -8.00
CA PRO A 286 -37.48 -0.19 -6.56
C PRO A 286 -37.76 -1.43 -5.71
N ALA A 287 -38.78 -2.23 -6.09
CA ALA A 287 -39.17 -3.45 -5.38
C ALA A 287 -38.16 -4.62 -5.55
N ARG A 288 -37.21 -4.50 -6.47
CA ARG A 288 -36.22 -5.55 -6.83
C ARG A 288 -34.78 -5.08 -6.63
N THR A 289 -34.56 -4.00 -5.89
CA THR A 289 -33.21 -3.42 -5.66
C THR A 289 -32.22 -4.43 -5.06
N SER A 290 -32.70 -5.33 -4.21
CA SER A 290 -31.91 -6.39 -3.57
C SER A 290 -32.03 -7.75 -4.26
N SER A 291 -32.69 -7.84 -5.41
CA SER A 291 -32.71 -9.07 -6.20
C SER A 291 -31.31 -9.36 -6.77
N HIS A 292 -31.03 -10.63 -7.05
CA HIS A 292 -29.79 -10.99 -7.71
C HIS A 292 -29.82 -10.46 -9.16
N SER A 293 -28.69 -10.03 -9.70
CA SER A 293 -28.57 -9.48 -11.06
C SER A 293 -29.06 -10.48 -12.12
N SER A 294 -28.76 -11.78 -11.94
CA SER A 294 -29.32 -12.87 -12.76
C SER A 294 -30.85 -13.03 -12.71
N ASP A 295 -31.57 -12.47 -11.73
CA ASP A 295 -33.03 -12.61 -11.68
C ASP A 295 -33.74 -11.71 -12.72
N PHE A 296 -33.01 -10.76 -13.31
CA PHE A 296 -33.53 -9.84 -14.32
C PHE A 296 -33.40 -10.45 -15.71
N SER A 297 -34.39 -10.19 -16.57
CA SER A 297 -34.31 -10.54 -17.99
C SER A 297 -33.40 -9.55 -18.72
N CYS A 298 -32.86 -9.94 -19.88
CA CYS A 298 -32.01 -9.04 -20.67
C CYS A 298 -32.75 -7.74 -21.06
N ALA A 299 -34.05 -7.83 -21.38
CA ALA A 299 -34.86 -6.66 -21.70
C ALA A 299 -35.05 -5.70 -20.51
N GLU A 300 -35.06 -6.22 -19.27
CA GLU A 300 -35.07 -5.40 -18.06
C GLU A 300 -33.69 -4.76 -17.81
N LEU A 301 -32.61 -5.54 -17.93
CA LEU A 301 -31.24 -5.05 -17.77
C LEU A 301 -30.91 -3.91 -18.74
N LYS A 302 -31.41 -4.00 -19.98
CA LYS A 302 -31.25 -2.96 -21.01
C LYS A 302 -31.95 -1.64 -20.71
N LYS A 303 -32.92 -1.61 -19.78
CA LYS A 303 -33.58 -0.37 -19.33
C LYS A 303 -32.75 0.39 -18.30
N LEU A 304 -31.77 -0.28 -17.68
CA LEU A 304 -30.95 0.31 -16.64
C LEU A 304 -29.85 1.19 -17.24
N ASN A 305 -29.61 2.32 -16.59
CA ASN A 305 -28.47 3.16 -16.84
C ASN A 305 -27.24 2.60 -16.11
N ALA A 306 -26.21 2.21 -16.85
CA ALA A 306 -24.99 1.60 -16.31
C ALA A 306 -23.80 2.57 -16.24
N GLY A 307 -24.01 3.88 -16.39
CA GLY A 307 -22.90 4.84 -16.48
C GLY A 307 -23.04 6.14 -15.69
N THR A 308 -24.25 6.58 -15.34
CA THR A 308 -24.46 7.81 -14.56
C THR A 308 -23.81 7.72 -13.17
N TRP A 309 -23.88 6.53 -12.56
CA TRP A 309 -23.25 6.26 -11.25
C TRP A 309 -21.75 6.62 -11.23
N PHE A 310 -21.04 6.43 -12.36
CA PHE A 310 -19.61 6.69 -12.47
C PHE A 310 -19.30 8.18 -12.27
N LEU A 311 -20.16 9.04 -12.83
CA LEU A 311 -20.02 10.50 -12.75
C LEU A 311 -20.40 11.04 -11.37
N GLU A 312 -21.40 10.44 -10.74
CA GLU A 312 -21.90 10.83 -9.42
C GLU A 312 -20.97 10.38 -8.30
N ARG A 313 -20.52 9.12 -8.36
CA ARG A 313 -19.77 8.46 -7.28
C ARG A 313 -18.26 8.66 -7.36
N GLN A 314 -17.72 8.89 -8.56
CA GLN A 314 -16.28 9.04 -8.82
C GLN A 314 -15.45 7.93 -8.13
N PRO A 315 -15.59 6.66 -8.57
CA PRO A 315 -15.13 5.50 -7.81
C PRO A 315 -13.62 5.40 -7.61
N PHE A 316 -12.84 6.17 -8.37
CA PHE A 316 -11.38 6.20 -8.31
C PHE A 316 -10.86 7.59 -7.99
N TRP A 317 -10.17 7.71 -6.87
CA TRP A 317 -9.43 8.92 -6.53
C TRP A 317 -8.36 9.23 -7.58
N GLY A 318 -8.37 10.46 -8.10
CA GLY A 318 -7.42 10.91 -9.11
C GLY A 318 -7.78 10.52 -10.55
N ALA A 319 -8.93 9.88 -10.79
CA ALA A 319 -9.46 9.73 -12.14
C ALA A 319 -9.69 11.11 -12.80
N LYS A 320 -9.31 11.22 -14.07
CA LYS A 320 -9.52 12.47 -14.81
C LYS A 320 -11.01 12.69 -15.03
N ARG A 321 -11.46 13.94 -14.85
CA ARG A 321 -12.83 14.31 -15.22
C ARG A 321 -13.03 14.07 -16.71
N LEU A 322 -14.14 13.40 -17.04
CA LEU A 322 -14.52 13.15 -18.42
C LEU A 322 -14.77 14.46 -19.17
N SER A 323 -14.38 14.48 -20.45
CA SER A 323 -14.67 15.58 -21.36
C SER A 323 -16.17 15.68 -21.65
N GLY A 324 -16.65 16.79 -22.22
CA GLY A 324 -18.08 16.97 -22.52
C GLY A 324 -18.70 15.83 -23.35
N PRO A 325 -18.07 15.39 -24.46
CA PRO A 325 -18.52 14.24 -25.23
C PRO A 325 -18.47 12.92 -24.44
N ASP A 326 -17.35 12.61 -23.79
CA ASP A 326 -17.20 11.36 -23.02
C ASP A 326 -18.21 11.29 -21.86
N ARG A 327 -18.53 12.44 -21.24
CA ARG A 327 -19.53 12.53 -20.18
C ARG A 327 -20.91 12.16 -20.69
N LYS A 328 -21.32 12.69 -21.85
CA LYS A 328 -22.61 12.36 -22.47
C LYS A 328 -22.68 10.89 -22.88
N GLU A 329 -21.57 10.32 -23.32
CA GLU A 329 -21.50 8.88 -23.63
C GLU A 329 -21.64 8.04 -22.36
N ALA A 330 -20.96 8.41 -21.28
CA ALA A 330 -21.09 7.76 -19.98
C ALA A 330 -22.53 7.81 -19.44
N GLU A 331 -23.20 8.96 -19.54
CA GLU A 331 -24.61 9.13 -19.14
C GLU A 331 -25.58 8.24 -19.93
N ASN A 332 -25.18 7.71 -21.10
CA ASN A 332 -26.04 6.90 -21.97
C ASN A 332 -25.65 5.42 -22.03
N GLN A 333 -24.78 4.93 -21.13
CA GLN A 333 -24.43 3.51 -21.09
C GLN A 333 -25.58 2.66 -20.53
N THR A 334 -25.73 1.46 -21.07
CA THR A 334 -26.63 0.40 -20.58
C THR A 334 -25.81 -0.84 -20.22
N VAL A 335 -26.42 -1.82 -19.55
CA VAL A 335 -25.78 -3.12 -19.28
C VAL A 335 -25.59 -3.88 -20.62
N PRO A 336 -24.35 -4.14 -21.07
CA PRO A 336 -24.10 -4.83 -22.34
C PRO A 336 -24.34 -6.35 -22.23
N THR A 337 -24.73 -6.97 -23.34
CA THR A 337 -24.67 -8.43 -23.47
C THR A 337 -23.26 -8.86 -23.86
N LEU A 338 -22.92 -10.13 -23.58
CA LEU A 338 -21.65 -10.70 -24.03
C LEU A 338 -21.54 -10.69 -25.57
N GLU A 339 -22.65 -10.90 -26.28
CA GLU A 339 -22.65 -10.88 -27.74
C GLU A 339 -22.28 -9.49 -28.31
N GLU A 340 -22.83 -8.41 -27.72
CA GLU A 340 -22.48 -7.03 -28.10
C GLU A 340 -20.99 -6.76 -27.85
N LEU A 341 -20.48 -7.15 -26.67
CA LEU A 341 -19.07 -7.03 -26.33
C LEU A 341 -18.19 -7.73 -27.37
N LEU A 342 -18.48 -8.99 -27.69
CA LEU A 342 -17.68 -9.79 -28.62
C LEU A 342 -17.64 -9.15 -30.02
N LYS A 343 -18.80 -8.71 -30.53
CA LYS A 343 -18.89 -8.07 -31.85
C LYS A 343 -18.09 -6.77 -31.89
N GLU A 344 -18.22 -5.93 -30.87
CA GLU A 344 -17.49 -4.66 -30.83
C GLU A 344 -15.99 -4.86 -30.62
N ALA A 345 -15.59 -5.80 -29.77
CA ALA A 345 -14.19 -6.13 -29.57
C ALA A 345 -13.52 -6.67 -30.84
N ALA A 346 -14.26 -7.41 -31.68
CA ALA A 346 -13.77 -7.87 -32.97
C ALA A 346 -13.49 -6.70 -33.94
N VAL A 347 -14.34 -5.66 -33.91
CA VAL A 347 -14.11 -4.42 -34.68
C VAL A 347 -12.88 -3.66 -34.18
N LEU A 348 -12.66 -3.63 -32.86
CA LEU A 348 -11.52 -2.97 -32.23
C LEU A 348 -10.23 -3.81 -32.24
N ASN A 349 -10.29 -5.05 -32.75
CA ASN A 349 -9.20 -6.03 -32.70
C ASN A 349 -8.67 -6.27 -31.27
N LEU A 350 -9.57 -6.28 -30.30
CA LEU A 350 -9.27 -6.58 -28.90
C LEU A 350 -9.53 -8.05 -28.58
N SER A 351 -8.70 -8.62 -27.71
CA SER A 351 -9.01 -9.91 -27.10
C SER A 351 -9.93 -9.72 -25.89
N ILE A 352 -10.77 -10.70 -25.59
CA ILE A 352 -11.66 -10.67 -24.43
C ILE A 352 -11.25 -11.78 -23.46
N MET A 353 -11.05 -11.43 -22.20
CA MET A 353 -10.90 -12.36 -21.09
C MET A 353 -12.06 -12.13 -20.13
N PHE A 354 -12.62 -13.18 -19.53
CA PHE A 354 -13.69 -12.97 -18.56
C PHE A 354 -13.78 -14.02 -17.48
N ASP A 355 -14.16 -13.57 -16.28
CA ASP A 355 -14.70 -14.43 -15.23
C ASP A 355 -16.16 -14.78 -15.55
N LEU A 356 -16.56 -16.02 -15.29
CA LEU A 356 -17.94 -16.46 -15.46
C LEU A 356 -18.54 -16.78 -14.09
N ARG A 357 -19.54 -16.00 -13.69
CA ARG A 357 -20.21 -16.12 -12.38
C ARG A 357 -21.40 -17.06 -12.48
N ARG A 358 -21.44 -18.03 -11.56
CA ARG A 358 -22.53 -18.99 -11.45
C ARG A 358 -23.78 -18.31 -10.87
N PRO A 359 -24.95 -18.39 -11.53
CA PRO A 359 -26.20 -17.84 -10.99
C PRO A 359 -26.63 -18.50 -9.66
N PRO A 360 -27.61 -17.94 -8.92
CA PRO A 360 -28.17 -18.57 -7.72
C PRO A 360 -28.75 -19.98 -7.97
N ARG A 361 -28.82 -20.82 -6.93
CA ARG A 361 -29.27 -22.24 -7.05
C ARG A 361 -30.69 -22.43 -7.59
N ASN A 362 -31.56 -21.45 -7.37
CA ASN A 362 -32.95 -21.46 -7.85
C ASN A 362 -33.08 -20.94 -9.30
N HIS A 363 -31.99 -20.48 -9.92
CA HIS A 363 -32.00 -19.93 -11.27
C HIS A 363 -32.11 -21.05 -12.32
N THR A 364 -32.95 -20.87 -13.33
CA THR A 364 -33.20 -21.86 -14.41
C THR A 364 -31.93 -22.34 -15.09
N TYR A 365 -30.95 -21.44 -15.25
CA TYR A 365 -29.67 -21.73 -15.91
C TYR A 365 -28.50 -22.00 -14.95
N HIS A 366 -28.77 -22.28 -13.67
CA HIS A 366 -27.72 -22.50 -12.66
C HIS A 366 -26.67 -23.55 -13.06
N ASP A 367 -27.12 -24.66 -13.64
CA ASP A 367 -26.25 -25.78 -14.04
C ASP A 367 -25.80 -25.72 -15.50
N THR A 368 -26.41 -24.84 -16.30
CA THR A 368 -26.17 -24.74 -17.76
C THR A 368 -25.57 -23.40 -18.17
N PHE A 369 -25.22 -22.53 -17.23
CA PHE A 369 -24.66 -21.20 -17.49
C PHE A 369 -23.39 -21.22 -18.35
N VAL A 370 -22.48 -22.20 -18.14
CA VAL A 370 -21.30 -22.40 -18.99
C VAL A 370 -21.69 -22.65 -20.44
N ASN A 371 -22.69 -23.52 -20.65
CA ASN A 371 -23.20 -23.83 -21.97
C ASN A 371 -23.85 -22.58 -22.61
N GLN A 372 -24.66 -21.82 -21.87
CA GLN A 372 -25.26 -20.58 -22.40
C GLN A 372 -24.22 -19.56 -22.86
N THR A 373 -23.16 -19.40 -22.06
CA THR A 373 -22.03 -18.53 -22.40
C THR A 373 -21.28 -19.04 -23.63
N LEU A 374 -20.99 -20.35 -23.71
CA LEU A 374 -20.32 -20.95 -24.86
C LEU A 374 -21.14 -20.83 -26.15
N GLU A 375 -22.44 -21.12 -26.11
CA GLU A 375 -23.33 -20.94 -27.26
C GLU A 375 -23.34 -19.48 -27.74
N THR A 376 -23.38 -18.53 -26.80
CA THR A 376 -23.33 -17.10 -27.12
C THR A 376 -22.02 -16.74 -27.83
N VAL A 377 -20.88 -17.22 -27.32
CA VAL A 377 -19.56 -17.01 -27.96
C VAL A 377 -19.52 -17.58 -29.37
N LEU A 378 -20.00 -18.81 -29.57
CA LEU A 378 -20.01 -19.47 -30.88
C LEU A 378 -20.97 -18.79 -31.85
N SER A 379 -22.15 -18.36 -31.36
CA SER A 379 -23.19 -17.72 -32.16
C SER A 379 -22.83 -16.30 -32.61
N ALA A 380 -21.97 -15.59 -31.86
CA ALA A 380 -21.47 -14.26 -32.21
C ALA A 380 -20.63 -14.22 -33.50
N ARG A 381 -20.15 -15.38 -33.99
CA ARG A 381 -19.34 -15.53 -35.22
C ARG A 381 -18.06 -14.70 -35.26
N VAL A 382 -17.47 -14.47 -34.09
CA VAL A 382 -16.17 -13.79 -33.96
C VAL A 382 -15.01 -14.80 -33.97
N PRO A 383 -13.77 -14.39 -34.30
CA PRO A 383 -12.62 -15.29 -34.28
C PRO A 383 -12.39 -15.89 -32.90
N GLN A 384 -12.51 -17.22 -32.73
CA GLN A 384 -12.35 -17.89 -31.43
C GLN A 384 -11.04 -17.54 -30.69
N ALA A 385 -9.95 -17.30 -31.44
CA ALA A 385 -8.65 -16.95 -30.87
C ALA A 385 -8.64 -15.61 -30.10
N MET A 386 -9.62 -14.73 -30.32
CA MET A 386 -9.75 -13.49 -29.55
C MET A 386 -10.27 -13.74 -28.14
N VAL A 387 -10.91 -14.88 -27.88
CA VAL A 387 -11.50 -15.20 -26.58
C VAL A 387 -10.49 -15.97 -25.73
N LEU A 388 -10.27 -15.46 -24.52
CA LEU A 388 -9.39 -15.98 -23.48
C LEU A 388 -10.31 -16.58 -22.41
N TRP A 389 -10.49 -17.89 -22.48
CA TRP A 389 -11.40 -18.63 -21.62
C TRP A 389 -10.75 -18.96 -20.28
N LEU A 390 -11.10 -18.17 -19.27
CA LEU A 390 -10.67 -18.32 -17.89
C LEU A 390 -11.47 -19.34 -17.06
N PRO A 391 -12.80 -19.55 -17.27
CA PRO A 391 -13.58 -20.47 -16.43
C PRO A 391 -13.06 -21.91 -16.45
N ASP A 392 -12.86 -22.49 -15.27
CA ASP A 392 -12.38 -23.87 -15.11
C ASP A 392 -13.50 -24.91 -15.25
N GLU A 393 -14.75 -24.53 -15.00
CA GLU A 393 -15.90 -25.43 -15.09
C GLU A 393 -16.19 -25.85 -16.53
N ASP A 394 -16.44 -27.15 -16.74
CA ASP A 394 -16.74 -27.78 -18.05
C ASP A 394 -15.69 -27.49 -19.15
N ARG A 395 -14.44 -27.20 -18.77
CA ARG A 395 -13.37 -26.82 -19.70
C ARG A 395 -13.11 -27.85 -20.80
N ALA A 396 -13.20 -29.14 -20.50
CA ALA A 396 -12.98 -30.21 -21.49
C ALA A 396 -14.02 -30.14 -22.64
N ASN A 397 -15.29 -29.89 -22.33
CA ASN A 397 -16.34 -29.69 -23.31
C ASN A 397 -16.10 -28.41 -24.13
N VAL A 398 -15.71 -27.32 -23.44
CA VAL A 398 -15.36 -26.05 -24.09
C VAL A 398 -14.22 -26.23 -25.10
N GLN A 399 -13.14 -26.91 -24.72
CA GLN A 399 -12.01 -27.20 -25.61
C GLN A 399 -12.42 -28.06 -26.80
N GLN A 400 -13.30 -29.04 -26.60
CA GLN A 400 -13.82 -29.90 -27.67
C GLN A 400 -14.64 -29.10 -28.70
N ARG A 401 -15.48 -28.18 -28.23
CA ARG A 401 -16.40 -27.40 -29.07
C ARG A 401 -15.77 -26.14 -29.68
N ALA A 402 -14.80 -25.54 -29.00
CA ALA A 402 -14.11 -24.32 -29.39
C ALA A 402 -12.57 -24.46 -29.28
N PRO A 403 -11.95 -25.36 -30.07
CA PRO A 403 -10.53 -25.72 -29.91
C PRO A 403 -9.55 -24.58 -30.22
N ARG A 404 -10.00 -23.51 -30.89
CA ARG A 404 -9.15 -22.34 -31.20
C ARG A 404 -9.23 -21.24 -30.14
N MET A 405 -10.04 -21.41 -29.11
CA MET A 405 -10.16 -20.47 -28.01
C MET A 405 -8.98 -20.62 -27.04
N ARG A 406 -8.36 -19.51 -26.65
CA ARG A 406 -7.19 -19.53 -25.76
C ARG A 406 -7.61 -19.89 -24.35
N GLN A 407 -7.04 -20.96 -23.80
CA GLN A 407 -7.35 -21.42 -22.45
C GLN A 407 -6.43 -20.72 -21.45
N ILE A 408 -7.02 -20.01 -20.49
CA ILE A 408 -6.30 -19.34 -19.41
C ILE A 408 -6.68 -19.99 -18.09
N TYR A 409 -5.70 -20.15 -17.23
CA TYR A 409 -5.83 -20.92 -16.01
C TYR A 409 -5.56 -20.06 -14.77
N GLY A 410 -6.46 -20.15 -13.79
CA GLY A 410 -6.27 -19.56 -12.47
C GLY A 410 -5.34 -20.37 -11.56
N GLN A 411 -5.35 -20.01 -10.27
CA GLN A 411 -4.55 -20.66 -9.22
C GLN A 411 -4.83 -22.16 -9.14
N GLN A 412 -3.77 -22.94 -8.95
CA GLN A 412 -3.75 -24.39 -9.15
C GLN A 412 -4.71 -25.12 -8.20
N GLY A 413 -5.79 -25.70 -8.73
CA GLY A 413 -6.51 -26.80 -8.06
C GLY A 413 -5.68 -28.09 -8.15
N SER A 414 -5.66 -28.92 -7.11
CA SER A 414 -4.67 -30.00 -6.90
C SER A 414 -4.70 -31.18 -7.89
N ASN A 415 -5.38 -31.07 -9.03
CA ASN A 415 -5.64 -32.18 -9.94
C ASN A 415 -5.71 -31.75 -11.42
N ARG A 416 -4.71 -31.01 -11.90
CA ARG A 416 -4.59 -30.72 -13.34
C ARG A 416 -3.79 -31.81 -14.05
N THR A 417 -4.40 -32.44 -15.04
CA THR A 417 -3.75 -33.35 -16.00
C THR A 417 -3.09 -32.60 -17.17
N GLU A 418 -3.50 -31.36 -17.42
CA GLU A 418 -3.02 -30.52 -18.53
C GLU A 418 -1.98 -29.49 -18.08
N ARG A 419 -0.99 -29.23 -18.94
CA ARG A 419 -0.01 -28.15 -18.74
C ARG A 419 -0.59 -26.83 -19.27
N PRO A 420 -0.74 -25.80 -18.42
CA PRO A 420 -1.33 -24.53 -18.82
C PRO A 420 -0.37 -23.75 -19.73
N GLN A 421 -0.89 -23.11 -20.77
CA GLN A 421 -0.12 -22.18 -21.63
C GLN A 421 -0.16 -20.74 -21.11
N PHE A 422 -1.26 -20.37 -20.43
CA PHE A 422 -1.48 -19.03 -19.90
C PHE A 422 -1.98 -19.12 -18.47
N LEU A 423 -1.33 -18.41 -17.56
CA LEU A 423 -1.71 -18.28 -16.16
C LEU A 423 -2.27 -16.88 -15.90
N ASN A 424 -3.37 -16.81 -15.15
CA ASN A 424 -3.95 -15.57 -14.65
C ASN A 424 -4.05 -15.66 -13.14
N LEU A 425 -3.16 -14.99 -12.41
CA LEU A 425 -2.97 -15.16 -10.97
C LEU A 425 -3.02 -13.82 -10.22
N PRO A 426 -3.39 -13.82 -8.93
CA PRO A 426 -3.24 -12.63 -8.11
C PRO A 426 -1.76 -12.24 -8.00
N TYR A 427 -1.45 -10.93 -8.05
CA TYR A 427 -0.05 -10.47 -8.03
C TYR A 427 0.70 -10.90 -6.76
N GLN A 428 -0.02 -11.17 -5.68
CA GLN A 428 0.50 -11.66 -4.39
C GLN A 428 1.19 -13.02 -4.51
N ASP A 429 0.95 -13.77 -5.59
CA ASP A 429 1.55 -15.08 -5.82
C ASP A 429 2.94 -15.00 -6.47
N LEU A 430 3.40 -13.83 -6.94
CA LEU A 430 4.72 -13.67 -7.57
C LEU A 430 5.87 -14.37 -6.83
N PRO A 431 6.01 -14.32 -5.48
CA PRO A 431 7.11 -14.99 -4.79
C PRO A 431 7.09 -16.52 -4.88
N LEU A 432 5.95 -17.10 -5.26
CA LEU A 432 5.75 -18.53 -5.44
C LEU A 432 6.02 -18.98 -6.88
N LEU A 433 6.21 -18.03 -7.80
CA LEU A 433 6.41 -18.28 -9.22
C LEU A 433 7.89 -18.20 -9.57
N ASP A 434 8.37 -19.18 -10.33
CA ASP A 434 9.62 -19.05 -11.09
C ASP A 434 9.26 -18.66 -12.53
N ILE A 435 9.18 -17.36 -12.77
CA ILE A 435 8.81 -16.80 -14.09
C ILE A 435 9.76 -17.31 -15.18
N LYS A 436 11.05 -17.47 -14.88
CA LYS A 436 12.03 -17.95 -15.85
C LYS A 436 11.78 -19.42 -16.21
N ALA A 437 11.46 -20.26 -15.23
CA ALA A 437 11.09 -21.65 -15.48
C ALA A 437 9.78 -21.75 -16.27
N LEU A 438 8.79 -20.92 -15.94
CA LEU A 438 7.52 -20.85 -16.68
C LEU A 438 7.74 -20.47 -18.15
N HIS A 439 8.61 -19.49 -18.42
CA HIS A 439 8.98 -19.11 -19.79
C HIS A 439 9.71 -20.25 -20.54
N GLN A 440 10.54 -21.05 -19.86
CA GLN A 440 11.18 -22.22 -20.48
C GLN A 440 10.17 -23.28 -20.91
N ASP A 441 9.03 -23.38 -20.20
CA ASP A 441 7.92 -24.25 -20.52
C ASP A 441 6.88 -23.59 -21.47
N ASN A 442 7.18 -22.42 -22.05
CA ASN A 442 6.29 -21.62 -22.89
C ASN A 442 4.96 -21.25 -22.20
N VAL A 443 5.01 -20.97 -20.90
CA VAL A 443 3.87 -20.51 -20.11
C VAL A 443 3.96 -19.01 -19.91
N SER A 444 2.96 -18.27 -20.39
CA SER A 444 2.84 -16.83 -20.15
C SER A 444 2.04 -16.55 -18.89
N VAL A 445 2.43 -15.50 -18.15
CA VAL A 445 1.84 -15.15 -16.86
C VAL A 445 1.24 -13.75 -16.89
N ASN A 446 -0.05 -13.68 -16.57
CA ASN A 446 -0.76 -12.44 -16.27
C ASN A 446 -0.99 -12.32 -14.76
N LEU A 447 -0.70 -11.15 -14.18
CA LEU A 447 -0.95 -10.87 -12.77
C LEU A 447 -1.98 -9.74 -12.58
N PHE A 448 -2.90 -9.92 -11.63
CA PHE A 448 -4.00 -8.97 -11.37
C PHE A 448 -4.19 -8.65 -9.88
N VAL A 449 -4.78 -7.51 -9.49
CA VAL A 449 -4.97 -6.27 -10.28
C VAL A 449 -3.87 -5.28 -9.91
N VAL A 450 -3.14 -4.76 -10.89
CA VAL A 450 -1.94 -3.94 -10.68
C VAL A 450 -2.22 -2.50 -11.09
N ASN A 451 -2.27 -1.58 -10.14
CA ASN A 451 -2.68 -0.19 -10.37
C ASN A 451 -1.55 0.83 -10.11
N LYS A 452 -0.50 0.43 -9.37
CA LYS A 452 0.55 1.37 -8.94
C LYS A 452 1.87 1.19 -9.69
N PRO A 453 2.57 2.30 -10.03
CA PRO A 453 3.85 2.24 -10.74
C PRO A 453 4.93 1.43 -10.04
N TRP A 454 4.99 1.46 -8.69
CA TRP A 454 6.00 0.68 -7.95
C TRP A 454 5.80 -0.84 -8.13
N LEU A 455 4.53 -1.30 -8.11
CA LEU A 455 4.20 -2.71 -8.28
C LEU A 455 4.42 -3.13 -9.73
N PHE A 456 3.94 -2.32 -10.68
CA PHE A 456 4.20 -2.57 -12.11
C PHE A 456 5.70 -2.65 -12.41
N SER A 457 6.51 -1.78 -11.80
CA SER A 457 7.97 -1.82 -11.91
C SER A 457 8.56 -3.13 -11.42
N LEU A 458 8.12 -3.60 -10.25
CA LEU A 458 8.58 -4.86 -9.65
C LEU A 458 8.26 -6.05 -10.57
N LEU A 459 7.03 -6.11 -11.09
CA LEU A 459 6.57 -7.18 -11.99
C LEU A 459 7.30 -7.13 -13.35
N TRP A 460 7.57 -5.93 -13.87
CA TRP A 460 8.38 -5.74 -15.06
C TRP A 460 9.80 -6.27 -14.86
N CYS A 461 10.48 -5.88 -13.78
CA CYS A 461 11.81 -6.40 -13.47
C CYS A 461 11.80 -7.94 -13.28
N ALA A 462 10.71 -8.50 -12.75
CA ALA A 462 10.57 -9.94 -12.56
C ALA A 462 10.31 -10.72 -13.86
N GLY A 463 10.02 -10.03 -14.97
CA GLY A 463 9.78 -10.66 -16.28
C GLY A 463 8.33 -11.10 -16.52
N VAL A 464 7.36 -10.54 -15.80
CA VAL A 464 5.93 -10.88 -16.00
C VAL A 464 5.46 -10.45 -17.39
N ASP A 465 4.68 -11.29 -18.08
CA ASP A 465 4.28 -11.06 -19.47
C ASP A 465 3.19 -9.99 -19.62
N SER A 466 2.22 -9.97 -18.69
CA SER A 466 1.16 -8.96 -18.69
C SER A 466 0.58 -8.70 -17.31
N VAL A 467 -0.10 -7.57 -17.16
CA VAL A 467 -0.83 -7.23 -15.94
C VAL A 467 -2.26 -6.78 -16.26
N THR A 468 -3.20 -7.18 -15.43
CA THR A 468 -4.56 -6.63 -15.43
C THR A 468 -4.60 -5.38 -14.54
N THR A 469 -5.14 -4.28 -15.04
CA THR A 469 -5.07 -2.96 -14.37
C THR A 469 -6.35 -2.14 -14.54
N ASN A 470 -6.69 -1.37 -13.50
CA ASN A 470 -7.68 -0.30 -13.59
C ASN A 470 -7.12 0.98 -14.22
N ASP A 471 -5.80 1.18 -14.16
CA ASP A 471 -5.10 2.43 -14.52
C ASP A 471 -4.19 2.26 -15.74
N CYS A 472 -4.76 1.71 -16.83
CA CYS A 472 -4.00 1.47 -18.05
C CYS A 472 -3.35 2.74 -18.62
N GLN A 473 -4.00 3.91 -18.48
CA GLN A 473 -3.44 5.20 -18.92
C GLN A 473 -2.10 5.53 -18.23
N LEU A 474 -1.96 5.21 -16.93
CA LEU A 474 -0.76 5.51 -16.16
C LEU A 474 0.35 4.52 -16.52
N LEU A 475 0.04 3.23 -16.49
CA LEU A 475 1.03 2.18 -16.74
C LEU A 475 1.50 2.16 -18.21
N GLN A 476 0.64 2.54 -19.15
CA GLN A 476 1.01 2.64 -20.56
C GLN A 476 2.08 3.71 -20.79
N GLN A 477 2.06 4.81 -20.05
CA GLN A 477 3.03 5.90 -20.17
C GLN A 477 4.41 5.55 -19.60
N MET A 478 4.51 4.53 -18.76
CA MET A 478 5.78 4.10 -18.18
C MET A 478 6.70 3.54 -19.26
N ARG A 479 7.86 4.18 -19.45
CA ARG A 479 8.92 3.76 -20.38
C ARG A 479 10.01 2.92 -19.72
N TYR A 480 10.10 2.97 -18.39
CA TYR A 480 11.06 2.24 -17.58
C TYR A 480 10.49 2.01 -16.16
N PRO A 481 10.95 0.96 -15.44
CA PRO A 481 10.63 0.77 -14.02
C PRO A 481 11.12 1.94 -13.17
N VAL A 482 10.36 2.32 -12.14
CA VAL A 482 10.60 3.53 -11.34
C VAL A 482 11.88 3.45 -10.49
N TRP A 483 12.45 2.26 -10.27
CA TRP A 483 13.65 2.08 -9.42
C TRP A 483 14.55 0.93 -9.89
N ILE A 484 14.96 0.95 -11.16
CA ILE A 484 16.00 0.02 -11.62
C ILE A 484 17.37 0.47 -11.09
N ILE A 485 18.04 -0.40 -10.34
CA ILE A 485 19.31 -0.07 -9.68
C ILE A 485 20.39 -1.06 -10.13
N PRO A 486 21.41 -0.62 -10.89
CA PRO A 486 22.54 -1.48 -11.22
C PRO A 486 23.21 -2.03 -9.95
N PRO A 487 23.66 -3.30 -9.93
CA PRO A 487 24.28 -3.91 -8.75
C PRO A 487 25.46 -3.10 -8.20
N GLN A 488 26.27 -2.49 -9.06
CA GLN A 488 27.39 -1.63 -8.64
C GLN A 488 26.91 -0.35 -7.96
N THR A 489 25.85 0.28 -8.48
CA THR A 489 25.22 1.46 -7.87
C THR A 489 24.63 1.10 -6.51
N TYR A 490 23.96 -0.05 -6.40
CA TYR A 490 23.42 -0.53 -5.12
C TYR A 490 24.53 -0.74 -4.08
N LEU A 491 25.63 -1.39 -4.46
CA LEU A 491 26.80 -1.58 -3.60
C LEU A 491 27.41 -0.23 -3.17
N MET A 492 27.53 0.72 -4.10
CA MET A 492 28.06 2.06 -3.81
C MET A 492 27.16 2.79 -2.81
N MET A 493 25.84 2.79 -3.01
CA MET A 493 24.87 3.36 -2.07
C MET A 493 25.05 2.77 -0.68
N TRP A 494 25.14 1.44 -0.58
CA TRP A 494 25.35 0.74 0.69
C TRP A 494 26.65 1.17 1.39
N VAL A 495 27.78 1.11 0.69
CA VAL A 495 29.10 1.46 1.27
C VAL A 495 29.13 2.91 1.72
N ILE A 496 28.69 3.85 0.87
CA ILE A 496 28.71 5.28 1.18
C ILE A 496 27.82 5.58 2.39
N THR A 497 26.58 5.06 2.40
CA THR A 497 25.63 5.28 3.51
C THR A 497 26.22 4.80 4.84
N ASN A 498 26.84 3.61 4.86
CA ASN A 498 27.45 3.06 6.08
C ASN A 498 28.71 3.83 6.51
N CYS A 499 29.58 4.22 5.57
CA CYS A 499 30.77 5.01 5.87
C CYS A 499 30.42 6.38 6.47
N VAL A 500 29.48 7.10 5.85
CA VAL A 500 29.02 8.42 6.34
C VAL A 500 28.41 8.28 7.73
N SER A 501 27.53 7.29 7.92
CA SER A 501 26.93 7.01 9.22
C SER A 501 27.99 6.71 10.29
N THR A 502 28.96 5.85 9.98
CA THR A 502 30.05 5.49 10.92
C THR A 502 30.88 6.71 11.32
N LEU A 503 31.22 7.58 10.36
CA LEU A 503 31.96 8.82 10.64
C LEU A 503 31.17 9.75 11.57
N LEU A 504 29.87 9.90 11.33
CA LEU A 504 28.98 10.69 12.17
C LEU A 504 28.82 10.07 13.57
N LEU A 505 28.71 8.75 13.68
CA LEU A 505 28.70 8.05 14.97
C LEU A 505 29.99 8.34 15.77
N LEU A 506 31.17 8.18 15.15
CA LEU A 506 32.43 8.47 15.81
C LEU A 506 32.52 9.94 16.23
N TRP A 507 32.15 10.85 15.34
CA TRP A 507 32.12 12.28 15.60
C TRP A 507 31.22 12.63 16.80
N THR A 508 29.99 12.11 16.84
CA THR A 508 29.03 12.38 17.92
C THR A 508 29.53 11.88 19.28
N PHE A 509 30.09 10.67 19.35
CA PHE A 509 30.65 10.13 20.59
C PHE A 509 31.91 10.90 21.05
N LEU A 510 32.76 11.34 20.13
CA LEU A 510 33.93 12.15 20.43
C LEU A 510 33.55 13.54 20.95
N LEU A 511 32.63 14.22 20.27
CA LEU A 511 32.12 15.53 20.69
C LEU A 511 31.48 15.48 22.07
N GLN A 512 30.58 14.52 22.32
CA GLN A 512 29.95 14.36 23.63
C GLN A 512 30.97 14.05 24.73
N GLY A 513 32.00 13.28 24.41
CA GLY A 513 33.12 13.02 25.33
C GLY A 513 33.91 14.28 25.67
N ARG A 514 34.18 15.15 24.69
CA ARG A 514 34.81 16.45 24.91
C ARG A 514 33.93 17.37 25.75
N CYS A 515 32.64 17.50 25.43
CA CYS A 515 31.70 18.32 26.20
C CYS A 515 31.58 17.85 27.65
N LYS A 516 31.60 16.54 27.91
CA LYS A 516 31.63 16.01 29.28
C LYS A 516 32.89 16.44 30.03
N LYS A 517 34.07 16.26 29.43
CA LYS A 517 35.35 16.66 30.05
C LYS A 517 35.37 18.15 30.39
N GLU A 518 34.85 19.00 29.50
CA GLU A 518 34.74 20.44 29.78
C GLU A 518 33.76 20.76 30.92
N ARG A 519 32.59 20.08 30.99
CA ARG A 519 31.64 20.21 32.11
C ARG A 519 32.24 19.75 33.43
N GLU A 520 33.01 18.67 33.44
CA GLU A 520 33.73 18.20 34.64
C GLU A 520 34.80 19.21 35.08
N LYS A 521 35.55 19.79 34.12
CA LYS A 521 36.56 20.81 34.41
C LYS A 521 35.94 22.09 34.99
N THR A 522 34.91 22.63 34.36
CA THR A 522 34.19 23.83 34.84
C THR A 522 33.49 23.59 36.17
N GLY A 523 32.91 22.40 36.38
CA GLY A 523 32.32 21.99 37.66
C GLY A 523 33.34 21.89 38.79
N LEU A 524 34.54 21.39 38.50
CA LEU A 524 35.64 21.34 39.46
C LEU A 524 36.13 22.74 39.82
N GLU A 525 36.29 23.63 38.83
CA GLU A 525 36.68 25.03 39.04
C GLU A 525 35.66 25.79 39.90
N THR A 526 34.35 25.60 39.66
CA THR A 526 33.29 26.20 40.49
C THR A 526 33.25 25.64 41.91
N ALA A 527 33.41 24.32 42.07
CA ALA A 527 33.48 23.70 43.39
C ALA A 527 34.67 24.21 44.22
N VAL A 528 35.84 24.37 43.60
CA VAL A 528 37.03 24.94 44.25
C VAL A 528 36.80 26.41 44.65
N LEU A 529 36.18 27.20 43.77
CA LEU A 529 35.81 28.60 44.06
C LEU A 529 34.83 28.72 45.23
N LEU A 530 33.78 27.89 45.25
CA LEU A 530 32.80 27.85 46.34
C LEU A 530 33.44 27.41 47.66
N THR A 531 34.37 26.45 47.62
CA THR A 531 35.10 26.01 48.81
C THR A 531 36.00 27.12 49.36
N ARG A 532 36.68 27.88 48.49
CA ARG A 532 37.47 29.05 48.90
C ARG A 532 36.60 30.17 49.48
N ILE A 533 35.45 30.45 48.89
CA ILE A 533 34.49 31.45 49.39
C ILE A 533 33.94 31.04 50.76
N ASN A 534 33.55 29.77 50.94
CA ASN A 534 33.07 29.28 52.23
C ASN A 534 34.14 29.36 53.33
N ASN A 535 35.39 29.04 53.01
CA ASN A 535 36.50 29.20 53.96
C ASN A 535 36.73 30.68 54.32
N PHE A 536 36.56 31.60 53.37
CA PHE A 536 36.65 33.05 53.60
C PHE A 536 35.50 33.64 54.42
N ILE A 537 34.34 32.96 54.49
CA ILE A 537 33.17 33.38 55.28
C ILE A 537 33.22 32.78 56.70
N MET A 538 34.06 31.77 56.92
CA MET A 538 34.22 31.08 58.21
C MET A 538 35.44 31.54 59.03
N GLU A 539 36.31 32.36 58.45
CA GLU A 539 37.28 33.21 59.17
C GLU A 539 36.65 34.57 59.45
#